data_AF-A0A7V8YAF6-F1
#
_entry.id   AF-A0A7V8YAF6-F1
#
_cell.length_a   1.000
_cell.length_b   1.000
_cell.length_c   1.000
_cell.angle_alpha   90.00
_cell.angle_beta   90.00
_cell.angle_gamma   90.00
#
_symmetry.space_group_name_H-M   'P 1'
#
loop_
_entity.id
_entity.type
_entity.pdbx_description
1 polymer ?
#
loop_
_entity_poly.entity_id
_entity_poly.type
_entity_poly.pdbx_seq_one_letter_code
_entity_poly.pdbx_strand_id
1 'polypeptide(L)'
;MAANLAVPLQQRYGALPVLLRAQAVAMVIVVPFGTVGLFHSTWSWDGALAMLPLGLLGTGLAFAAAATLVGRVGAARGSVAIYFVPVVAVVLGVIVLGEQVAPLALAGTGLLLVGAWLTSRREVRP
;
A
#
# COMPACT_ATOMS: atom_id res chain seq x y z
N MET A 1 2.88 11.75 8.99
CA MET A 1 3.32 11.44 10.38
C MET A 1 4.01 10.08 10.49
N ALA A 2 3.49 8.99 9.91
CA ALA A 2 4.16 7.67 9.96
C ALA A 2 5.57 7.66 9.32
N ALA A 3 5.78 8.37 8.20
CA ALA A 3 7.08 8.44 7.54
C ALA A 3 8.19 9.10 8.40
N ASN A 4 7.85 10.07 9.26
CA ASN A 4 8.84 10.75 10.11
C ASN A 4 9.43 9.84 11.20
N LEU A 5 8.69 8.80 11.62
CA LEU A 5 9.18 7.79 12.56
C LEU A 5 9.78 6.58 11.83
N ALA A 6 9.15 6.15 10.72
CA ALA A 6 9.58 4.96 9.99
C ALA A 6 10.94 5.15 9.31
N VAL A 7 11.21 6.31 8.70
CA VAL A 7 12.44 6.59 7.97
C VAL A 7 13.70 6.50 8.86
N PRO A 8 13.80 7.21 10.00
CA PRO A 8 14.97 7.10 10.86
C PRO A 8 15.12 5.70 11.49
N LEU A 9 14.02 5.00 11.80
CA LEU A 9 14.09 3.62 12.29
C LEU A 9 14.61 2.65 11.21
N GLN A 10 14.15 2.80 9.97
CA GLN A 10 14.57 1.97 8.85
C GLN A 10 16.04 2.22 8.48
N GLN A 11 16.53 3.44 8.59
CA GLN A 11 17.95 3.76 8.39
C GLN A 11 18.84 3.14 9.48
N ARG A 12 18.33 3.04 10.72
CA ARG A 12 19.11 2.54 11.87
C ARG A 12 19.07 1.01 12.04
N TYR A 13 17.94 0.37 11.73
CA TYR A 13 17.72 -1.07 11.97
C TYR A 13 17.49 -1.88 10.68
N GLY A 14 17.50 -1.23 9.53
CA GLY A 14 17.13 -1.84 8.25
C GLY A 14 15.62 -1.86 8.01
N ALA A 15 15.21 -1.87 6.75
CA ALA A 15 13.81 -1.87 6.34
C ALA A 15 13.06 -3.13 6.80
N LEU A 16 13.67 -4.30 6.63
CA LEU A 16 13.01 -5.60 6.84
C LEU A 16 12.58 -5.84 8.31
N PRO A 17 13.44 -5.63 9.33
CA PRO A 17 13.07 -5.89 10.72
C PRO A 17 11.99 -4.91 11.24
N VAL A 18 12.02 -3.67 10.76
CA VAL A 18 11.02 -2.65 11.12
C VAL A 18 9.65 -3.00 10.53
N LEU A 19 9.61 -3.41 9.26
CA LEU A 19 8.38 -3.85 8.60
C LEU A 19 7.78 -5.07 9.29
N LEU A 20 8.59 -6.10 9.59
CA LEU A 20 8.11 -7.30 10.29
C LEU A 20 7.49 -6.98 11.65
N ARG A 21 8.13 -6.11 12.43
CA ARG A 21 7.59 -5.67 13.74
C ARG A 21 6.30 -4.89 13.58
N ALA A 22 6.24 -3.97 12.62
CA ALA A 22 5.02 -3.21 12.33
C ALA A 22 3.87 -4.13 11.92
N GLN A 23 4.15 -5.14 11.09
CA GLN A 23 3.16 -6.12 10.66
C GLN A 23 2.71 -7.04 11.79
N ALA A 24 3.61 -7.45 12.69
CA ALA A 24 3.27 -8.21 13.87
C ALA A 24 2.36 -7.41 14.83
N VAL A 25 2.66 -6.13 15.04
CA VAL A 25 1.81 -5.24 15.84
C VAL A 25 0.45 -5.07 15.18
N ALA A 26 0.41 -4.83 13.86
CA ALA A 26 -0.84 -4.75 13.11
C ALA A 26 -1.66 -6.03 13.22
N MET A 27 -1.02 -7.20 13.12
CA MET A 27 -1.67 -8.50 13.30
C MET A 27 -2.31 -8.60 14.69
N VAL A 28 -1.56 -8.30 15.75
CA VAL A 28 -2.07 -8.37 17.14
C VAL A 28 -3.26 -7.43 17.33
N ILE A 29 -3.22 -6.23 16.75
CA ILE A 29 -4.31 -5.25 16.84
C ILE A 29 -5.55 -5.73 16.06
N VAL A 30 -5.38 -6.35 14.89
CA VAL A 30 -6.48 -6.75 14.00
C VAL A 30 -7.14 -8.06 14.44
N VAL A 31 -6.39 -8.98 15.07
CA VAL A 31 -6.91 -10.28 15.55
C VAL A 31 -8.23 -10.17 16.34
N PRO A 32 -8.39 -9.31 17.36
CA PRO A 32 -9.64 -9.21 18.12
C PRO A 32 -10.83 -8.72 17.30
N PHE A 33 -10.61 -7.99 16.20
CA PHE A 33 -11.68 -7.61 15.27
C PHE A 33 -12.02 -8.75 14.32
N GLY A 34 -11.00 -9.52 13.90
CA GLY A 34 -11.18 -10.71 13.07
C GLY A 34 -11.95 -11.82 13.78
N THR A 35 -11.73 -12.02 15.08
CA THR A 35 -12.43 -13.06 15.86
C THR A 35 -13.94 -12.84 15.95
N VAL A 36 -14.41 -11.59 15.97
CA VAL A 36 -15.85 -11.28 15.89
C VAL A 36 -16.45 -11.70 14.55
N GLY A 37 -15.69 -11.57 13.46
CA GLY A 37 -16.10 -12.01 12.12
C GLY A 37 -16.06 -13.53 11.91
N LEU A 38 -15.18 -14.25 12.62
CA LEU A 38 -15.04 -15.70 12.52
C LEU A 38 -16.32 -16.45 12.95
N PHE A 39 -17.12 -15.90 13.87
CA PHE A 39 -18.36 -16.53 14.33
C PHE A 39 -19.44 -16.65 13.25
N HIS A 40 -19.34 -15.88 12.16
CA HIS A 40 -20.31 -15.90 11.06
C HIS A 40 -19.69 -16.41 9.75
N SER A 41 -18.42 -16.81 9.75
CA SER A 41 -17.70 -17.15 8.52
C SER A 41 -17.70 -18.66 8.27
N THR A 42 -18.10 -19.05 7.07
CA THR A 42 -17.96 -20.44 6.60
C THR A 42 -16.55 -20.63 6.05
N TRP A 43 -15.91 -21.74 6.41
CA TRP A 43 -14.54 -22.02 5.96
C TRP A 43 -14.51 -22.26 4.45
N SER A 44 -13.77 -21.44 3.72
CA SER A 44 -13.55 -21.57 2.27
C SER A 44 -12.05 -21.64 1.96
N TRP A 45 -11.66 -22.70 1.27
CA TRP A 45 -10.28 -22.89 0.81
C TRP A 45 -9.87 -21.86 -0.25
N ASP A 46 -10.81 -21.43 -1.09
CA ASP A 46 -10.55 -20.40 -2.10
C ASP A 46 -10.20 -19.06 -1.44
N GLY A 47 -10.94 -18.68 -0.40
CA GLY A 47 -10.66 -17.47 0.38
C GLY A 47 -9.30 -17.55 1.08
N ALA A 48 -8.98 -18.69 1.68
CA ALA A 48 -7.69 -18.90 2.34
C ALA A 48 -6.51 -18.81 1.35
N LEU A 49 -6.63 -19.41 0.17
CA LEU A 49 -5.60 -19.34 -0.86
C LEU A 49 -5.49 -17.93 -1.46
N ALA A 50 -6.59 -17.19 -1.61
CA ALA A 50 -6.57 -15.81 -2.10
C ALA A 50 -5.85 -14.84 -1.15
N MET A 51 -5.80 -15.14 0.16
CA MET A 51 -5.04 -14.34 1.12
C MET A 51 -3.52 -14.41 0.92
N LEU A 52 -2.99 -15.50 0.35
CA LEU A 52 -1.56 -15.65 0.10
C LEU A 52 -1.03 -14.59 -0.89
N PRO A 53 -1.52 -14.50 -2.14
CA PRO A 53 -1.05 -13.47 -3.07
C PRO A 53 -1.38 -12.06 -2.56
N LEU A 54 -2.52 -11.85 -1.89
CA LEU A 54 -2.87 -10.56 -1.31
C LEU A 54 -1.83 -10.12 -0.25
N GLY A 55 -1.48 -11.02 0.67
CA GLY A 55 -0.53 -10.76 1.75
C GLY A 55 0.91 -10.63 1.25
N LEU A 56 1.36 -11.54 0.38
CA LEU A 56 2.74 -11.53 -0.14
C LEU A 56 2.98 -10.38 -1.11
N LEU A 57 2.10 -10.19 -2.10
CA LEU A 57 2.30 -9.20 -3.16
C LEU A 57 1.83 -7.80 -2.72
N GLY A 58 0.58 -7.71 -2.24
CA GLY A 58 -0.06 -6.44 -1.89
C GLY A 58 0.52 -5.78 -0.65
N THR A 59 1.04 -6.57 0.29
CA THR A 59 1.57 -6.06 1.55
C THR A 59 3.08 -6.32 1.69
N GLY A 60 3.51 -7.58 1.71
CA GLY A 60 4.92 -7.93 2.01
C GLY A 60 5.91 -7.29 1.03
N LEU A 61 5.81 -7.65 -0.25
CA LEU A 61 6.67 -7.12 -1.32
C LEU A 61 6.48 -5.63 -1.53
N ALA A 62 5.24 -5.14 -1.55
CA ALA A 62 4.94 -3.72 -1.73
C ALA A 62 5.59 -2.85 -0.65
N PHE A 63 5.47 -3.24 0.63
CA PHE A 63 6.07 -2.49 1.73
C PHE A 63 7.60 -2.60 1.73
N ALA A 64 8.16 -3.77 1.41
CA ALA A 64 9.61 -3.92 1.25
C ALA A 64 10.17 -3.03 0.14
N ALA A 65 9.49 -2.99 -1.02
CA ALA A 65 9.85 -2.12 -2.13
C ALA A 65 9.70 -0.63 -1.75
N ALA A 66 8.60 -0.25 -1.09
CA ALA A 66 8.37 1.12 -0.63
C ALA A 66 9.45 1.57 0.37
N ALA A 67 9.78 0.74 1.35
CA ALA A 67 10.83 1.03 2.32
C ALA A 67 12.22 1.15 1.65
N THR A 68 12.51 0.28 0.68
CA THR A 68 13.76 0.34 -0.11
C THR A 68 13.83 1.62 -0.94
N LEU A 69 12.74 2.00 -1.60
CA LEU A 69 12.65 3.21 -2.40
C LEU A 69 12.86 4.45 -1.52
N VAL A 70 12.10 4.56 -0.43
CA VAL A 70 12.19 5.67 0.53
C VAL A 70 13.60 5.76 1.13
N GLY A 71 14.23 4.64 1.47
CA GLY A 71 15.60 4.62 1.97
C GLY A 71 16.63 5.14 0.96
N ARG A 72 16.40 4.94 -0.35
CA ARG A 72 17.31 5.38 -1.43
C ARG A 72 17.09 6.82 -1.88
N VAL A 73 15.84 7.26 -2.04
CA VAL A 73 15.51 8.57 -2.65
C VAL A 73 15.01 9.62 -1.64
N GLY A 74 14.80 9.22 -0.38
CA GLY A 74 14.23 10.05 0.68
C GLY A 74 12.69 10.05 0.69
N ALA A 75 12.12 10.43 1.83
CA ALA A 75 10.66 10.36 2.06
C ALA A 75 9.83 11.18 1.07
N ALA A 76 10.29 12.37 0.72
CA ALA A 76 9.59 13.26 -0.22
C ALA A 76 9.46 12.64 -1.62
N ARG A 77 10.57 12.17 -2.20
CA ARG A 77 10.56 11.53 -3.54
C ARG A 77 9.89 10.16 -3.51
N GLY A 78 10.09 9.38 -2.44
CA GLY A 78 9.44 8.07 -2.29
C GLY A 78 7.91 8.17 -2.21
N SER A 79 7.38 9.26 -1.64
CA SER A 79 5.94 9.48 -1.52
C SER A 79 5.25 9.66 -2.88
N VAL A 80 5.97 10.08 -3.92
CA VAL A 80 5.43 10.21 -5.28
C VAL A 80 4.93 8.87 -5.82
N ALA A 81 5.55 7.75 -5.43
CA ALA A 81 5.15 6.41 -5.86
C ALA A 81 3.70 6.07 -5.48
N ILE A 82 3.20 6.61 -4.36
CA ILE A 82 1.84 6.35 -3.87
C ILE A 82 0.79 6.93 -4.83
N TYR A 83 1.11 8.03 -5.53
CA TYR A 83 0.20 8.64 -6.51
C TYR A 83 -0.07 7.75 -7.72
N PHE A 84 0.79 6.76 -7.98
CA PHE A 84 0.59 5.79 -9.07
C PHE A 84 -0.30 4.60 -8.68
N VAL A 85 -0.51 4.36 -7.38
CA VAL A 85 -1.37 3.27 -6.88
C VAL A 85 -2.75 3.23 -7.56
N PRO A 86 -3.52 4.34 -7.65
CA PRO A 86 -4.84 4.31 -8.29
C PRO A 86 -4.76 3.95 -9.78
N VAL A 87 -3.72 4.38 -10.51
CA VAL A 87 -3.54 4.03 -11.93
C VAL A 87 -3.29 2.53 -12.07
N VAL A 88 -2.38 1.98 -11.27
CA VAL A 88 -2.07 0.55 -11.29
C VAL A 88 -3.29 -0.27 -10.88
N ALA A 89 -4.06 0.19 -9.89
CA ALA A 89 -5.29 -0.47 -9.45
C ALA A 89 -6.34 -0.54 -10.57
N VAL A 90 -6.58 0.56 -11.30
CA VAL A 90 -7.51 0.59 -12.43
C VAL A 90 -7.05 -0.36 -13.55
N VAL A 91 -5.77 -0.32 -13.90
CA VAL A 91 -5.19 -1.21 -14.93
C VAL A 91 -5.35 -2.68 -14.55
N LEU A 92 -5.04 -3.05 -13.31
CA LEU A 92 -5.21 -4.42 -12.82
C LEU A 92 -6.69 -4.81 -12.77
N GLY A 93 -7.59 -3.91 -12.36
CA GLY A 93 -9.04 -4.15 -12.36
C GLY A 93 -9.57 -4.47 -13.75
N VAL A 94 -9.15 -3.73 -14.77
CA VAL A 94 -9.53 -3.99 -16.18
C VAL A 94 -8.93 -5.30 -16.68
N ILE A 95 -7.61 -5.49 -16.52
CA ILE A 95 -6.89 -6.59 -17.17
C ILE A 95 -7.13 -7.93 -16.46
N VAL A 96 -7.06 -7.93 -15.14
CA VAL A 96 -7.09 -9.16 -14.33
C VAL A 96 -8.52 -9.52 -13.93
N LEU A 97 -9.31 -8.52 -13.54
CA LEU A 97 -10.67 -8.73 -13.03
C LEU A 97 -11.75 -8.53 -14.11
N GLY A 98 -11.40 -7.95 -15.26
CA GLY A 98 -12.33 -7.68 -16.36
C GLY A 98 -13.35 -6.58 -16.04
N GLU A 99 -13.06 -5.72 -15.06
CA GLU A 99 -14.01 -4.69 -14.63
C GLU A 99 -14.24 -3.64 -15.71
N GLN A 100 -15.51 -3.30 -15.93
CA GLN A 100 -15.89 -2.14 -16.71
C GLN A 100 -15.76 -0.89 -15.84
N VAL A 101 -14.67 -0.16 -16.05
CA VAL A 101 -14.36 1.03 -15.26
C VAL A 101 -15.35 2.14 -15.60
N ALA A 102 -16.13 2.55 -14.59
CA ALA A 102 -17.06 3.65 -14.73
C ALA A 102 -16.33 4.94 -15.15
N PRO A 103 -16.90 5.77 -16.04
CA PRO A 103 -16.30 7.04 -16.44
C PRO A 103 -15.95 7.95 -15.25
N LEU A 104 -16.73 7.86 -14.17
CA LEU A 104 -16.48 8.58 -12.91
C LEU A 104 -15.20 8.12 -12.20
N ALA A 105 -14.88 6.82 -12.25
CA ALA A 105 -13.63 6.30 -11.68
C ALA A 105 -12.42 6.83 -12.47
N LEU A 106 -12.50 6.88 -13.80
CA LEU A 106 -11.47 7.49 -14.65
C LEU A 106 -11.30 8.98 -14.35
N ALA A 107 -12.39 9.72 -14.18
CA ALA A 107 -12.36 11.13 -13.78
C ALA A 107 -11.71 11.30 -12.40
N GLY A 108 -12.03 10.43 -11.44
CA GLY A 108 -11.41 10.39 -10.12
C GLY A 108 -9.91 10.13 -10.19
N THR A 109 -9.47 9.14 -10.98
CA THR A 109 -8.04 8.87 -11.21
C THR A 109 -7.33 10.08 -11.83
N GLY A 110 -7.96 10.72 -12.84
CA GLY A 110 -7.43 11.94 -13.45
C GLY A 110 -7.28 13.08 -12.47
N LEU A 111 -8.29 13.32 -11.62
CA LEU A 111 -8.23 14.34 -10.57
C LEU A 111 -7.12 14.05 -9.56
N LEU A 112 -6.94 12.80 -9.17
CA LEU A 112 -5.88 12.35 -8.26
C LEU A 112 -4.48 12.61 -8.85
N LEU A 113 -4.29 12.33 -10.14
CA LEU A 113 -3.05 12.62 -10.86
C LEU A 113 -2.77 14.13 -10.96
N VAL A 114 -3.80 14.95 -11.20
CA VAL A 114 -3.66 16.42 -11.21
C VAL A 114 -3.25 16.94 -9.83
N GLY A 115 -3.91 16.48 -8.76
CA GLY A 115 -3.56 16.84 -7.39
C GLY A 115 -2.13 16.42 -7.02
N ALA A 116 -1.74 15.21 -7.40
CA ALA A 116 -0.39 14.69 -7.23
C ALA A 116 0.65 15.57 -7.95
N TRP A 117 0.38 15.95 -9.19
CA TRP A 117 1.25 16.82 -9.98
C TRP A 117 1.41 18.21 -9.36
N LEU A 118 0.31 18.83 -8.89
CA LEU A 118 0.36 20.12 -8.21
C LEU A 118 1.21 20.07 -6.93
N THR A 119 1.06 18.99 -6.16
CA THR A 119 1.75 18.81 -4.88
C THR A 119 3.22 18.51 -5.11
N SER A 120 3.54 17.60 -6.04
CA SER A 120 4.91 17.21 -6.36
C SER A 120 5.75 18.37 -6.92
N ARG A 121 5.15 19.35 -7.61
CA ARG A 121 5.87 20.54 -8.08
C ARG A 121 6.28 21.52 -6.97
N ARG A 122 5.54 21.56 -5.85
CA ARG A 122 5.90 22.45 -4.72
C ARG A 122 7.12 21.94 -3.95
N GLU A 123 7.28 20.62 -3.87
CA GLU A 123 8.43 19.98 -3.23
C GLU A 123 9.76 20.16 -3.99
N VAL A 124 9.72 20.60 -5.25
CA VAL A 124 10.90 20.81 -6.11
C VAL A 124 11.46 22.24 -6.00
N ARG A 125 10.91 23.10 -5.13
CA ARG A 125 11.52 24.41 -4.88
C ARG A 125 12.64 24.29 -3.84
N PRO A 126 13.90 24.67 -4.19
CA PRO A 126 15.05 24.63 -3.30
C PRO A 126 14.92 25.63 -2.14
#